data_AF-A0A534FTV0-F1
#
_entry.id   AF-A0A534FTV0-F1
#
_cell.length_a   1.000
_cell.length_b   1.000
_cell.length_c   1.000
_cell.angle_alpha   90.00
_cell.angle_beta   90.00
_cell.angle_gamma   90.00
#
_symmetry.space_group_name_H-M   'P 1'
#
loop_
_entity.id
_entity.type
_entity.pdbx_description
1 polymer ?
#
loop_
_entity_poly.entity_id
_entity_poly.type
_entity_poly.pdbx_seq_one_letter_code
_entity_poly.pdbx_strand_id
1 'polypeptide(L)'
;MMRRLLAVLHARNLEFLRDRQTLVFTLLLPVMLVIGMGFVFGGPQRPLFKVGLLGDASDPLAHPFLSERYVEFIRLPQQGEALRKLTHQQID
;
A
#
# COMPACT_ATOMS: atom_id res chain seq x y z
N MET A 1 -11.95 39.11 -29.87
CA MET A 1 -10.96 38.53 -28.93
C MET A 1 -11.06 37.01 -28.81
N MET A 2 -12.25 36.45 -28.54
CA MET A 2 -12.42 35.00 -28.34
C MET A 2 -11.94 34.12 -29.51
N ARG A 3 -12.28 34.47 -30.75
CA ARG A 3 -11.79 33.74 -31.95
C ARG A 3 -10.27 33.67 -32.05
N ARG A 4 -9.57 34.72 -31.61
CA ARG A 4 -8.10 34.78 -31.66
C ARG A 4 -7.48 33.88 -30.59
N LEU A 5 -8.07 33.87 -29.39
CA LEU A 5 -7.68 32.95 -28.32
C LEU A 5 -7.86 31.49 -28.74
N LEU A 6 -9.03 31.14 -29.29
CA LEU A 6 -9.32 29.78 -29.76
C LEU A 6 -8.40 29.33 -30.88
N ALA A 7 -8.06 30.22 -31.82
CA ALA A 7 -7.10 29.92 -32.89
C ALA A 7 -5.71 29.59 -32.33
N VAL A 8 -5.24 30.34 -31.32
CA VAL A 8 -3.95 30.08 -30.67
C VAL A 8 -3.98 28.78 -29.86
N LEU A 9 -5.05 28.53 -29.10
CA LEU A 9 -5.22 27.28 -28.35
C LEU A 9 -5.24 26.06 -29.29
N HIS A 10 -5.90 26.17 -30.43
CA HIS A 10 -5.95 25.11 -31.42
C HIS A 10 -4.56 24.83 -32.01
N ALA A 11 -3.82 25.88 -32.42
CA ALA A 11 -2.47 25.74 -32.95
C ALA A 11 -1.50 25.10 -31.95
N ARG A 12 -1.56 25.51 -30.68
CA ARG A 12 -0.71 24.94 -29.62
C ARG A 12 -0.99 23.48 -29.31
N ASN A 13 -2.26 23.07 -29.31
CA ASN A 13 -2.60 21.66 -29.14
C ASN A 13 -2.11 20.81 -30.32
N LEU A 14 -2.18 21.32 -31.55
CA LEU A 14 -1.62 20.62 -32.71
C LEU A 14 -0.10 20.48 -32.63
N GLU A 15 0.60 21.52 -32.18
CA GLU A 15 2.05 21.45 -31.92
C GLU A 15 2.37 20.39 -30.86
N PHE A 16 1.62 20.37 -29.75
CA PHE A 16 1.80 19.39 -28.68
C PHE A 16 1.53 17.95 -29.15
N LEU A 17 0.48 17.74 -29.96
CA LEU A 17 0.19 16.42 -30.54
C LEU A 17 1.25 15.96 -31.54
N ARG A 18 1.90 16.91 -32.24
CA ARG A 18 3.02 16.62 -33.14
C ARG A 18 4.30 16.30 -32.37
N ASP A 19 4.51 16.90 -31.20
CA ASP A 19 5.59 16.57 -30.28
C ASP A 19 5.31 15.25 -29.55
N ARG A 20 5.56 14.15 -30.26
CA ARG A 20 5.33 12.79 -29.77
C ARG A 20 6.11 12.48 -28.50
N GLN A 21 7.32 13.02 -28.33
CA GLN A 21 8.15 12.70 -27.17
C GLN A 21 7.55 13.29 -25.90
N THR A 22 7.17 14.57 -25.94
CA THR A 22 6.52 15.24 -24.81
C THR A 22 5.14 14.63 -24.53
N LEU A 23 4.36 14.32 -25.57
CA LEU A 23 3.05 13.67 -25.44
C LEU A 23 3.16 12.30 -24.75
N VAL A 24 4.08 11.46 -25.23
CA VAL A 24 4.34 10.13 -24.68
C VAL A 24 4.81 10.24 -23.23
N PHE A 25 5.78 11.11 -22.94
CA PHE A 25 6.28 11.28 -21.57
C PHE A 25 5.19 11.75 -20.61
N THR A 26 4.39 12.74 -21.00
CA THR A 26 3.31 13.29 -20.16
C THR A 26 2.22 12.26 -19.85
N LEU A 27 1.95 11.33 -20.77
CA LEU A 27 0.95 10.28 -20.58
C LEU A 27 1.51 9.03 -19.88
N LEU A 28 2.73 8.61 -20.23
CA LEU A 28 3.33 7.40 -19.65
C LEU A 28 3.77 7.61 -18.21
N LEU A 29 4.35 8.77 -17.88
CA LEU A 29 4.93 9.00 -16.56
C LEU A 29 3.91 8.79 -15.42
N PRO A 30 2.68 9.34 -15.46
CA PRO A 30 1.70 9.11 -14.40
C PRO A 30 1.29 7.64 -14.29
N VAL A 31 1.12 6.95 -15.42
CA VAL A 31 0.75 5.53 -15.44
C VAL A 31 1.87 4.67 -14.85
N MET A 32 3.12 4.90 -15.26
CA MET A 32 4.28 4.23 -14.69
C MET A 32 4.43 4.50 -13.20
N LEU A 33 4.14 5.72 -12.74
CA LEU A 33 4.18 6.06 -11.32
C LEU A 33 3.14 5.24 -10.54
N VAL A 34 1.90 5.16 -11.02
CA VAL A 34 0.85 4.35 -10.37
C VAL A 34 1.25 2.87 -10.32
N ILE A 35 1.77 2.33 -11.42
CA ILE A 35 2.28 0.94 -11.47
C ILE A 35 3.40 0.74 -10.44
N GLY A 36 4.39 1.64 -10.42
CA GLY A 36 5.50 1.60 -9.48
C GLY A 36 5.03 1.65 -8.03
N MET A 37 4.04 2.49 -7.72
CA MET A 37 3.49 2.59 -6.37
C MET A 37 2.70 1.32 -6.01
N GLY A 38 2.02 0.71 -6.97
CA GLY A 38 1.40 -0.60 -6.81
C GLY A 38 2.42 -1.68 -6.45
N PHE A 39 3.60 -1.69 -7.07
CA PHE A 39 4.65 -2.63 -6.68
C PHE A 39 5.25 -2.35 -5.30
N VAL A 40 5.48 -1.09 -4.96
CA VAL A 40 6.09 -0.71 -3.66
C VAL A 40 5.11 -0.89 -2.50
N PHE A 41 3.83 -0.57 -2.70
CA PHE A 41 2.83 -0.46 -1.64
C PHE A 41 1.63 -1.41 -1.77
N GLY A 42 1.46 -2.10 -2.89
CA GLY A 42 0.30 -2.97 -3.17
C GLY A 42 0.42 -4.40 -2.65
N GLY A 43 1.39 -4.68 -1.78
CA GLY A 43 1.48 -5.97 -1.09
C GLY A 43 0.27 -6.24 -0.18
N PRO A 44 0.13 -7.48 0.34
CA PRO A 44 -0.89 -7.81 1.31
C PRO A 44 -0.84 -6.83 2.50
N GLN A 45 -2.00 -6.55 3.08
CA GLN A 45 -2.11 -5.61 4.18
C GLN A 45 -1.14 -6.02 5.29
N ARG A 46 -0.23 -5.10 5.61
CA ARG A 46 0.69 -5.33 6.71
C ARG A 46 -0.11 -5.22 8.01
N PRO A 47 -0.01 -6.20 8.91
CA PRO A 47 -0.66 -6.12 10.22
C PRO A 47 -0.16 -4.86 10.94
N LEU A 48 -1.09 -4.10 11.52
CA LEU A 48 -0.78 -2.89 12.29
C LEU A 48 -0.29 -3.24 13.69
N PHE A 49 -0.77 -4.37 14.22
CA PHE A 49 -0.45 -4.85 15.55
C PHE A 49 -0.01 -6.30 15.50
N LYS A 50 0.87 -6.66 16.44
CA LYS A 50 1.30 -8.03 16.67
C LYS A 50 0.88 -8.45 18.07
N VAL A 51 0.23 -9.60 18.19
CA VAL A 51 -0.26 -10.14 19.45
C VAL A 51 0.33 -11.53 19.67
N GLY A 52 1.05 -11.68 20.79
CA GLY A 52 1.55 -12.97 21.24
C GLY A 52 0.42 -13.79 21.88
N LEU A 53 0.19 -15.01 21.41
CA LEU A 53 -0.77 -15.95 21.97
C LEU A 53 -0.05 -16.96 22.86
N LEU A 54 -0.47 -17.04 24.13
CA LEU A 54 0.00 -18.04 25.09
C LEU A 54 -0.95 -19.24 25.12
N GLY A 55 -0.40 -20.45 25.00
CA GLY A 55 -1.18 -21.70 25.04
C GLY A 55 -1.94 -22.01 23.74
N ASP A 56 -2.94 -22.90 23.83
CA ASP A 56 -3.67 -23.46 22.68
C ASP A 56 -4.86 -22.60 22.21
N ALA A 57 -4.98 -21.35 22.68
CA ALA A 57 -6.04 -20.40 22.32
C ALA A 57 -5.92 -19.94 20.85
N SER A 58 -6.17 -20.88 19.95
CA SER A 58 -5.92 -20.76 18.53
C SER A 58 -7.14 -21.04 17.67
N ASP A 59 -8.28 -21.35 18.29
CA ASP A 59 -9.54 -21.52 17.60
C ASP A 59 -10.21 -20.15 17.39
N PRO A 60 -10.28 -19.65 16.14
CA PRO A 60 -10.92 -18.36 15.85
C PRO A 60 -12.43 -18.37 16.10
N LEU A 61 -13.05 -19.55 16.17
CA LEU A 61 -14.48 -19.69 16.46
C LEU A 61 -14.79 -19.42 17.93
N ALA A 62 -13.87 -19.75 18.83
CA ALA A 62 -13.99 -19.48 20.26
C ALA A 62 -13.59 -18.03 20.62
N HIS A 63 -12.74 -17.40 19.81
CA HIS A 63 -12.21 -16.06 20.04
C HIS A 63 -12.31 -15.20 18.76
N PRO A 64 -13.42 -14.47 18.56
CA PRO A 64 -13.61 -13.64 17.36
C PRO A 64 -12.48 -12.63 17.12
N PHE A 65 -11.81 -12.17 18.17
CA PHE A 65 -10.65 -11.29 18.08
C PHE A 65 -9.50 -11.90 17.24
N LEU A 66 -9.33 -13.23 17.22
CA LEU A 66 -8.29 -13.90 16.44
C LEU A 66 -8.51 -13.81 14.92
N SER A 67 -9.65 -13.29 14.49
CA SER A 67 -9.98 -13.05 13.09
C SER A 67 -9.79 -11.59 12.66
N GLU A 68 -9.26 -10.73 13.54
CA GLU A 68 -9.08 -9.31 13.24
C GLU A 68 -8.09 -9.08 12.10
N ARG A 69 -8.55 -8.36 11.08
CA ARG A 69 -7.86 -8.17 9.79
C ARG A 69 -6.49 -7.50 9.89
N TYR A 70 -6.30 -6.67 10.90
CA TYR A 70 -5.09 -5.84 11.06
C TYR A 70 -4.17 -6.32 12.17
N VAL A 71 -4.41 -7.53 12.70
CA VAL A 71 -3.63 -8.10 13.80
C VAL A 71 -2.95 -9.38 13.32
N GLU A 72 -1.64 -9.46 13.56
CA GLU A 72 -0.87 -10.67 13.39
C GLU A 72 -0.79 -11.43 14.71
N PHE A 73 -1.19 -12.69 14.69
CA PHE A 73 -1.20 -13.54 15.87
C PHE A 73 -0.01 -14.50 15.85
N ILE A 74 0.93 -14.33 16.78
CA ILE A 74 2.16 -15.12 16.88
C ILE A 74 2.03 -16.06 18.07
N ARG A 75 2.13 -17.37 17.85
CA ARG A 75 2.05 -18.37 18.93
C ARG A 75 3.36 -18.41 19.72
N LEU A 76 3.26 -18.25 21.03
CA LEU A 76 4.38 -18.32 21.96
C LEU A 76 4.06 -19.38 23.02
N PRO A 77 4.63 -20.59 22.92
CA PRO A 77 4.25 -21.71 23.79
C PRO A 77 4.73 -21.52 25.24
N GLN A 78 5.82 -20.79 25.45
CA GLN A 78 6.43 -20.62 26.77
C GLN A 78 6.26 -19.19 27.29
N GLN A 79 5.58 -19.05 28.44
CA GLN A 79 5.30 -17.74 29.05
C GLN A 79 6.55 -16.92 29.36
N GLY A 80 7.62 -17.56 29.85
CA GLY A 80 8.88 -16.87 30.16
C GLY A 80 9.55 -16.26 28.92
N GLU A 81 9.53 -16.97 27.79
CA GLU A 81 10.04 -16.47 26.52
C GLU A 81 9.16 -15.36 25.95
N ALA A 82 7.84 -15.53 26.03
CA ALA A 82 6.89 -14.52 25.58
C ALA A 82 7.03 -13.21 26.33
N LEU A 83 7.19 -13.29 27.66
CA LEU A 83 7.40 -12.10 28.49
C LEU A 83 8.71 -11.41 28.11
N ARG A 84 9.79 -12.17 27.91
CA ARG A 84 11.07 -11.62 27.45
C ARG A 84 10.93 -10.91 26.10
N LYS A 85 10.29 -11.53 25.11
CA LYS A 85 10.02 -10.92 23.80
C LYS A 85 9.16 -9.65 23.93
N LEU A 86 8.12 -9.69 24.75
CA LEU A 86 7.24 -8.55 25.01
C LEU A 86 8.00 -7.37 25.63
N THR A 87 8.85 -7.63 26.63
CA THR A 87 9.67 -6.58 27.27
C THR A 87 10.59 -5.87 26.28
N HIS A 88 11.07 -6.58 25.25
CA HIS A 88 11.95 -6.01 24.22
C HIS A 88 11.19 -5.52 22.98
N GLN A 89 9.85 -5.57 22.96
CA GLN A 89 9.02 -5.29 21.78
C GLN A 89 9.39 -6.15 20.56
N GLN A 90 9.82 -7.39 20.82
CA GLN A 90 10.26 -8.39 19.85
C GLN A 90 9.20 -9.49 19.70
N ILE A 91 7.93 -9.09 19.64
CA ILE A 91 6.87 -10.04 19.29
C ILE A 91 6.92 -10.18 17.77
N ASP A 92 7.77 -11.10 17.32
CA ASP A 92 8.01 -11.50 15.94
C ASP A 92 7.96 -13.03 15.77
#